data_AF-A0A3M1K658-F1
#
_entry.id   AF-A0A3M1K658-F1
#
_cell.length_a   1.000
_cell.length_b   1.000
_cell.length_c   1.000
_cell.angle_alpha   90.00
_cell.angle_beta   90.00
_cell.angle_gamma   90.00
#
_symmetry.space_group_name_H-M   'P 1'
#
loop_
_entity.id
_entity.type
_entity.pdbx_description
1 polymer ?
#
loop_
_entity_poly.entity_id
_entity_poly.type
_entity_poly.pdbx_seq_one_letter_code
_entity_poly.pdbx_strand_id
1 'polypeptide(L)'
;IVAVRLENEQEMFGLCCALLEEGVYVNIARPPATPQGMHLLRCSLGLGHSAEQVEEILAAFQRAGRRIGLPISETPPFDEAARTA
;
A
#
# COMPACT_ATOMS: atom_id res chain seq x y z
N ILE A 1 2.45 -10.55 -4.74
CA ILE A 1 2.05 -9.15 -5.00
C ILE A 1 1.00 -8.77 -3.96
N VAL A 2 1.14 -7.61 -3.34
CA VAL A 2 0.20 -7.06 -2.36
C VAL A 2 -0.41 -5.77 -2.96
N ALA A 3 -1.72 -5.58 -2.81
CA ALA A 3 -2.41 -4.40 -3.29
C ALA A 3 -2.96 -3.57 -2.12
N VAL A 4 -2.69 -2.28 -2.12
CA VAL A 4 -3.28 -1.29 -1.19
C VAL A 4 -4.36 -0.55 -1.94
N ARG A 5 -5.60 -0.62 -1.45
CA ARG A 5 -6.75 0.08 -2.03
C ARG A 5 -6.92 1.44 -1.38
N LEU A 6 -7.15 2.45 -2.21
CA LEU A 6 -7.39 3.84 -1.81
C LEU A 6 -8.69 4.33 -2.42
N GLU A 7 -9.29 5.35 -1.82
CA GLU A 7 -10.63 5.81 -2.19
C GLU A 7 -10.59 6.72 -3.43
N ASN A 8 -9.51 7.47 -3.60
CA ASN A 8 -9.38 8.45 -4.68
C ASN A 8 -7.95 8.58 -5.23
N GLU A 9 -7.84 9.30 -6.34
CA GLU A 9 -6.59 9.51 -7.06
C GLU A 9 -5.60 10.37 -6.27
N GLN A 10 -6.08 11.33 -5.49
CA GLN A 10 -5.25 12.24 -4.68
C GLN A 10 -4.51 11.47 -3.57
N GLU A 11 -5.23 10.59 -2.85
CA GLU A 11 -4.64 9.69 -1.85
C GLU A 11 -3.59 8.77 -2.48
N MET A 12 -3.88 8.23 -3.66
CA MET A 12 -2.99 7.32 -4.39
C MET A 12 -1.69 7.99 -4.80
N PHE A 13 -1.74 9.16 -5.43
CA PHE A 13 -0.52 9.89 -5.77
C PHE A 13 0.18 10.42 -4.52
N GLY A 14 -0.57 10.93 -3.54
CA GLY A 14 -0.02 11.42 -2.28
C GLY A 14 0.77 10.36 -1.54
N LEU A 15 0.20 9.16 -1.39
CA LEU A 15 0.86 8.05 -0.71
C LEU A 15 2.04 7.51 -1.52
N CYS A 16 1.93 7.43 -2.85
CA CYS A 16 3.04 6.99 -3.70
C CYS A 16 4.23 7.97 -3.62
N CYS A 17 3.99 9.27 -3.71
CA CYS A 17 5.04 10.27 -3.56
C CYS A 17 5.64 10.22 -2.15
N ALA A 18 4.79 10.05 -1.14
CA ALA A 18 5.26 10.01 0.23
C ALA A 18 6.15 8.79 0.52
N LEU A 19 5.79 7.62 -0.02
CA LEU A 19 6.60 6.40 0.05
C LEU A 19 7.93 6.56 -0.69
N LEU A 20 7.93 7.21 -1.85
CA LEU A 20 9.14 7.45 -2.62
C LEU A 20 10.15 8.30 -1.85
N GLU A 21 9.69 9.30 -1.11
CA GLU A 21 10.52 10.12 -0.21
C GLU A 21 11.07 9.32 0.98
N GLU A 22 10.34 8.29 1.44
CA GLU A 22 10.82 7.32 2.45
C GLU A 22 11.74 6.24 1.85
N GLY A 23 12.05 6.31 0.54
CA GLY A 23 12.91 5.35 -0.15
C GLY A 23 12.21 4.09 -0.66
N VAL A 24 10.88 4.05 -0.63
CA VAL A 24 10.07 2.90 -1.07
C VAL A 24 9.34 3.23 -2.39
N TYR A 25 9.69 2.52 -3.45
CA TYR A 25 8.99 2.62 -4.73
C TYR A 25 7.86 1.60 -4.85
N VAL A 26 6.67 2.05 -5.29
CA VAL A 26 5.51 1.20 -5.57
C VAL A 26 4.90 1.55 -6.92
N ASN A 27 4.22 0.58 -7.53
CA ASN A 27 3.54 0.81 -8.80
C ASN A 27 2.11 1.33 -8.55
N ILE A 28 1.70 2.31 -9.33
CA ILE A 28 0.32 2.82 -9.34
C ILE A 28 -0.51 2.03 -10.37
N ALA A 29 -1.75 1.68 -10.02
CA ALA A 29 -2.75 1.20 -10.96
C ALA A 29 -4.08 1.95 -10.75
N ARG A 30 -4.59 2.53 -11.84
CA ARG A 30 -5.82 3.34 -11.89
C ARG A 30 -6.64 3.01 -13.15
N PRO A 31 -7.91 3.42 -13.23
CA PRO A 31 -8.71 3.25 -14.44
C PRO A 31 -8.02 3.86 -15.67
N PRO A 32 -8.08 3.22 -16.86
CA PRO A 32 -8.85 2.03 -17.23
C PRO A 32 -8.15 0.68 -16.92
N ALA A 33 -6.96 0.70 -16.31
CA ALA A 33 -6.20 -0.51 -15.99
C ALA A 33 -6.74 -1.27 -14.74
N THR A 34 -7.75 -0.69 -14.07
CA THR A 34 -8.50 -1.25 -12.94
C THR A 34 -10.00 -1.06 -13.18
N PRO A 35 -10.88 -1.87 -12.56
CA PRO A 35 -12.32 -1.62 -12.57
C PRO A 35 -12.63 -0.18 -12.11
N GLN A 36 -13.72 0.39 -12.62
CA GLN A 36 -14.11 1.78 -12.34
C GLN A 36 -14.16 2.05 -10.83
N GLY A 37 -13.49 3.13 -10.40
CA GLY A 37 -13.43 3.55 -9.00
C GLY A 37 -12.36 2.87 -8.15
N MET A 38 -11.50 2.00 -8.71
CA MET A 38 -10.43 1.36 -7.94
C MET A 38 -9.07 2.04 -8.14
N HIS A 39 -8.56 2.70 -7.10
CA HIS A 39 -7.21 3.26 -7.04
C HIS A 39 -6.31 2.35 -6.21
N LEU A 40 -5.25 1.80 -6.81
CA LEU A 40 -4.42 0.77 -6.19
C LEU A 40 -2.94 1.14 -6.21
N LEU A 41 -2.25 0.91 -5.08
CA LEU A 41 -0.80 0.76 -5.05
C LEU A 41 -0.47 -0.74 -5.09
N ARG A 42 0.43 -1.13 -5.99
CA ARG A 42 0.86 -2.52 -6.20
C ARG A 42 2.29 -2.69 -5.68
N CYS A 43 2.41 -3.44 -4.61
CA CYS A 43 3.69 -3.79 -3.98
C CYS A 43 4.13 -5.17 -4.47
N SER A 44 5.30 -5.22 -5.12
CA SER A 44 5.91 -6.46 -5.59
C SER A 44 7.04 -6.86 -4.65
N LEU A 45 6.73 -7.72 -3.68
CA LEU A 45 7.72 -8.33 -2.80
C LEU A 45 8.32 -9.55 -3.51
N GLY A 46 9.64 -9.57 -3.67
CA GLY A 46 10.40 -10.70 -4.20
C GLY A 46 11.27 -11.36 -3.13
N LEU A 47 11.80 -12.55 -3.43
CA LEU A 47 12.66 -13.35 -2.54
C LEU A 47 13.92 -12.63 -2.04
N GLY A 48 14.32 -11.53 -2.68
CA GLY A 48 15.49 -10.73 -2.29
C GLY A 48 15.29 -9.82 -1.08
N HIS A 49 14.08 -9.75 -0.51
CA HIS A 49 13.83 -8.95 0.71
C HIS A 49 14.03 -9.81 1.96
N SER A 50 14.83 -9.31 2.91
CA SER A 50 14.89 -9.88 4.26
C SER A 50 13.64 -9.50 5.07
N ALA A 51 13.39 -10.19 6.18
CA ALA A 51 12.31 -9.84 7.10
C ALA A 51 12.45 -8.40 7.63
N GLU A 52 13.67 -8.01 7.99
CA GLU A 52 14.00 -6.66 8.46
C GLU A 52 13.70 -5.59 7.40
N GLN A 53 13.98 -5.87 6.12
CA GLN A 53 13.62 -4.96 5.03
C GLN A 53 12.10 -4.83 4.87
N VAL A 54 11.36 -5.91 5.08
CA VAL A 54 9.89 -5.86 5.06
C VAL A 54 9.37 -5.03 6.23
N GLU A 55 9.94 -5.17 7.42
CA GLU A 55 9.60 -4.34 8.57
C GLU A 55 9.86 -2.85 8.32
N GLU A 56 11.00 -2.49 7.71
CA GLU A 56 11.28 -1.11 7.35
C GLU A 56 10.31 -0.57 6.28
N ILE A 57 9.94 -1.40 5.30
CA ILE A 57 8.91 -1.03 4.32
C ILE A 57 7.59 -0.73 5.06
N LEU A 58 7.17 -1.59 5.99
CA LEU A 58 5.94 -1.36 6.77
C LEU A 58 6.04 -0.06 7.61
N ALA A 59 7.19 0.21 8.22
CA ALA A 59 7.43 1.44 8.96
C ALA A 59 7.36 2.68 8.06
N ALA A 60 7.94 2.62 6.85
CA ALA A 60 7.86 3.68 5.84
C ALA A 60 6.40 3.95 5.44
N PHE A 61 5.60 2.89 5.24
CA PHE A 61 4.16 3.01 5.00
C PHE A 61 3.45 3.75 6.14
N GLN A 62 3.73 3.41 7.40
CA GLN A 62 3.12 4.11 8.54
C GLN A 62 3.53 5.59 8.61
N ARG A 63 4.80 5.93 8.36
CA ARG A 63 5.30 7.32 8.36
C ARG A 63 4.68 8.13 7.21
N ALA A 64 4.70 7.57 5.99
CA ALA A 64 4.10 8.18 4.81
C ALA A 64 2.59 8.41 4.99
N GLY A 65 1.86 7.39 5.47
CA GLY A 65 0.43 7.48 5.75
C GLY A 65 0.09 8.57 6.76
N ARG A 66 0.80 8.63 7.90
CA ARG A 66 0.61 9.70 8.90
C ARG A 66 0.82 11.10 8.31
N ARG A 67 1.82 11.27 7.44
CA ARG A 67 2.15 12.57 6.84
C ARG A 67 1.07 13.11 5.91
N ILE A 68 0.39 12.23 5.17
CA ILE A 68 -0.65 12.63 4.23
C ILE A 68 -2.06 12.57 4.82
N GLY A 69 -2.20 12.27 6.12
CA GLY A 69 -3.50 12.16 6.79
C GLY A 69 -4.22 10.83 6.58
N LEU A 70 -3.51 9.77 6.16
CA LEU A 70 -4.02 8.39 6.01
C LEU A 70 -3.30 7.44 6.99
N PRO A 71 -3.62 7.46 8.30
CA PRO A 71 -2.97 6.59 9.26
C PRO A 71 -3.23 5.11 8.91
N ILE A 72 -2.16 4.33 8.80
CA ILE A 72 -2.23 2.89 8.49
C ILE A 72 -2.34 2.11 9.80
N SER A 73 -3.41 1.33 9.94
CA SER A 73 -3.61 0.44 11.08
C SER A 73 -2.85 -0.87 10.92
N GLU A 74 -2.30 -1.38 12.02
CA GLU A 74 -1.73 -2.73 12.10
C GLU A 74 -2.82 -3.80 12.25
N THR A 75 -4.07 -3.41 12.55
CA THR A 75 -5.20 -4.32 12.59
C THR A 75 -5.51 -4.82 11.18
N PRO A 76 -5.37 -6.12 10.89
CA PRO A 76 -5.69 -6.64 9.57
C PRO A 76 -7.17 -6.40 9.27
N PRO A 77 -7.54 -5.91 8.07
CA PRO A 77 -8.93 -5.86 7.64
C PRO A 77 -9.50 -7.25 7.27
N PHE A 78 -8.82 -8.34 7.68
CA PHE A 78 -9.28 -9.68 7.38
C PHE A 78 -10.37 -10.08 8.36
N ASP A 79 -11.61 -9.93 7.90
CA ASP A 79 -12.74 -10.65 8.45
C ASP A 79 -12.42 -12.16 8.40
N GLU A 80 -12.37 -12.79 9.57
CA GLU A 80 -11.95 -14.17 9.80
C GLU A 80 -12.81 -15.18 9.00
N ALA A 81 -13.98 -14.74 8.54
CA ALA A 81 -14.96 -15.51 7.77
C ALA A 81 -14.47 -16.01 6.39
N ALA A 82 -13.48 -15.36 5.76
CA ALA A 82 -13.05 -15.71 4.40
C ALA A 82 -12.03 -16.88 4.32
N ARG A 83 -11.65 -17.49 5.45
CA ARG A 83 -10.65 -18.58 5.50
C ARG A 83 -11.19 -19.99 5.26
N THR A 84 -12.50 -20.15 5.03
CA THR A 84 -13.12 -21.46 4.77
C THR A 84 -13.76 -21.48 3.37
N ALA A 85 -12.94 -21.59 2.33
CA ALA A 85 -13.36 -21.98 0.98
C ALA A 85 -12.19 -22.62 0.23
#